data_AF-A0A257PJ29-F1
#
_entry.id   AF-A0A257PJ29-F1
#
_cell.length_a   1.000
_cell.length_b   1.000
_cell.length_c   1.000
_cell.angle_alpha   90.00
_cell.angle_beta   90.00
_cell.angle_gamma   90.00
#
_symmetry.space_group_name_H-M   'P 1'
#
loop_
_entity.id
_entity.type
_entity.pdbx_description
1 polymer ?
#
loop_
_entity_poly.entity_id
_entity_poly.type
_entity_poly.pdbx_seq_one_letter_code
_entity_poly.pdbx_strand_id
1 'polypeptide(L)'
;MKSLSDLRKDYSHAELDEAHADTDPFKQFEHWLQQALGAQVPEPNAMTLATVGANGRPSTRVVLIKHVDARGLVWYTNYQSRKGRELEAHAFAALQFHWVELERVVRVEGRVEKVSAEESDAYFASRPLSSRIGAWASP
;
A
#
# COMPACT_ATOMS: atom_id res chain seq x y z
N MET A 1 -25.23 21.90 -14.82
CA MET A 1 -24.29 21.26 -13.87
C MET A 1 -23.86 19.95 -14.51
N LYS A 2 -22.56 19.67 -14.66
CA LYS A 2 -22.10 18.40 -15.25
C LYS A 2 -22.52 17.24 -14.34
N SER A 3 -23.09 16.18 -14.90
CA SER A 3 -23.44 14.96 -14.18
C SER A 3 -22.18 14.14 -13.87
N LEU A 4 -22.26 13.23 -12.89
CA LEU A 4 -21.14 12.32 -12.59
C LEU A 4 -20.75 11.46 -13.80
N SER A 5 -21.71 11.14 -14.66
CA SER A 5 -21.48 10.39 -15.90
C SER A 5 -20.63 11.16 -16.93
N ASP A 6 -20.64 12.50 -16.87
CA ASP A 6 -19.88 13.36 -17.78
C ASP A 6 -18.40 13.51 -17.38
N LEU A 7 -17.97 12.88 -16.27
CA LEU A 7 -16.59 12.90 -15.78
C LEU A 7 -15.73 11.76 -16.35
N ARG A 8 -16.28 10.91 -17.22
CA ARG A 8 -15.55 9.80 -17.84
C ARG A 8 -14.35 10.35 -18.62
N LYS A 9 -13.16 9.85 -18.27
CA LYS A 9 -11.93 10.05 -19.04
C LYS A 9 -11.68 8.78 -19.85
N ASP A 10 -11.20 8.95 -21.08
CA ASP A 10 -10.68 7.85 -21.87
C ASP A 10 -9.23 7.61 -21.49
N TYR A 11 -8.96 6.45 -20.91
CA TYR A 11 -7.63 6.00 -20.51
C TYR A 11 -6.94 5.38 -21.72
N SER A 12 -5.87 6.00 -22.21
CA SER A 12 -5.16 5.60 -23.44
C SER A 12 -3.64 5.67 -23.31
N HIS A 13 -3.10 6.01 -22.14
CA HIS A 13 -1.67 6.27 -21.97
C HIS A 13 -0.79 5.03 -21.89
N ALA A 14 -1.34 3.86 -21.55
CA ALA A 14 -0.57 2.62 -21.48
C ALA A 14 -1.46 1.37 -21.61
N GLU A 15 -1.02 0.41 -22.43
CA GLU A 15 -1.58 -0.94 -22.47
C GLU A 15 -0.70 -1.89 -21.65
N LEU A 16 -1.34 -2.79 -20.89
CA LEU A 16 -0.68 -3.93 -20.28
C LEU A 16 -0.95 -5.16 -21.14
N ASP A 17 0.09 -5.64 -21.80
CA ASP A 17 0.08 -6.87 -22.58
C ASP A 17 0.87 -7.94 -21.82
N GLU A 18 0.34 -9.17 -21.77
CA GLU A 18 0.98 -10.32 -21.13
C GLU A 18 2.38 -10.58 -21.70
N ALA A 19 2.60 -10.32 -23.00
CA ALA A 19 3.91 -10.45 -23.64
C ALA A 19 4.96 -9.46 -23.09
N HIS A 20 4.51 -8.37 -22.48
CA HIS A 20 5.35 -7.30 -21.94
C HIS A 20 5.39 -7.29 -20.41
N ALA A 21 4.63 -8.19 -19.76
CA ALA A 21 4.63 -8.34 -18.31
C ALA A 21 5.80 -9.24 -17.86
N ASP A 22 6.48 -8.84 -16.79
CA ASP A 22 7.47 -9.70 -16.12
C ASP A 22 6.76 -10.92 -15.53
N THR A 23 7.37 -12.09 -15.71
CA THR A 23 6.91 -13.36 -15.13
C THR A 23 6.95 -13.37 -13.60
N ASP A 24 7.79 -12.51 -13.00
CA ASP A 24 7.85 -12.30 -11.57
C ASP A 24 7.01 -11.06 -11.19
N PRO A 25 5.89 -11.23 -10.48
CA PRO A 25 5.01 -10.13 -10.13
C PRO A 25 5.67 -9.09 -9.21
N PHE A 26 6.67 -9.48 -8.41
CA PHE A 26 7.39 -8.53 -7.56
C PHE A 26 8.33 -7.65 -8.38
N LYS A 27 9.02 -8.21 -9.37
CA LYS A 27 9.82 -7.42 -10.32
C LYS A 27 8.93 -6.49 -11.15
N GLN A 28 7.77 -6.98 -11.59
CA GLN A 28 6.79 -6.14 -12.29
C GLN A 28 6.34 -4.96 -11.42
N PHE A 29 6.06 -5.21 -10.14
CA PHE A 29 5.69 -4.17 -9.20
C PHE A 29 6.81 -3.14 -8.99
N GLU A 30 8.03 -3.61 -8.74
CA GLU A 30 9.20 -2.74 -8.54
C GLU A 30 9.44 -1.87 -9.78
N HIS A 31 9.36 -2.46 -10.98
CA HIS A 31 9.48 -1.72 -12.23
C HIS A 31 8.43 -0.61 -12.33
N TRP A 32 7.17 -0.91 -12.04
CA TRP A 32 6.10 0.09 -12.07
C TRP A 32 6.23 1.15 -10.98
N LEU A 33 6.71 0.79 -9.79
CA LEU A 33 6.98 1.76 -8.72
C LEU A 33 8.09 2.74 -9.15
N GLN A 34 9.15 2.24 -9.81
CA GLN A 34 10.18 3.10 -10.39
C GLN A 34 9.65 4.03 -11.48
N GLN A 35 8.72 3.54 -12.33
CA GLN A 35 8.05 4.41 -13.29
C GLN A 35 7.22 5.51 -12.61
N ALA A 36 6.48 5.18 -11.55
CA ALA A 36 5.70 6.16 -10.77
C ALA A 36 6.59 7.22 -10.12
N LEU A 37 7.74 6.81 -9.57
CA LEU A 37 8.77 7.71 -9.05
C LEU A 37 9.35 8.61 -10.15
N GLY A 38 9.73 8.03 -11.30
CA GLY A 38 10.27 8.78 -12.44
C GLY A 38 9.29 9.77 -13.06
N ALA A 39 8.00 9.42 -13.06
CA ALA A 39 6.90 10.29 -13.49
C ALA A 39 6.48 11.32 -12.44
N GLN A 40 7.12 11.33 -11.26
CA GLN A 40 6.82 12.25 -10.15
C GLN A 40 5.36 12.19 -9.70
N VAL A 41 4.75 11.00 -9.72
CA VAL A 41 3.43 10.76 -9.16
C VAL A 41 3.41 11.20 -7.69
N PRO A 42 2.41 11.97 -7.23
CA PRO A 42 2.31 12.34 -5.83
C PRO A 42 2.18 11.12 -4.91
N GLU A 43 3.02 11.03 -3.88
CA GLU A 43 3.06 9.91 -2.91
C GLU A 43 2.95 8.51 -3.55
N PRO A 44 3.88 8.11 -4.44
CA PRO A 44 3.76 6.89 -5.22
C PRO A 44 3.82 5.62 -4.35
N ASN A 45 4.35 5.74 -3.13
CA ASN A 45 4.40 4.68 -2.13
C ASN A 45 3.17 4.64 -1.21
N ALA A 46 2.18 5.52 -1.40
CA ALA A 46 0.91 5.47 -0.68
C ALA A 46 -0.03 4.43 -1.29
N MET A 47 -0.68 3.66 -0.42
CA MET A 47 -1.64 2.62 -0.81
C MET A 47 -2.87 2.61 0.09
N THR A 48 -4.01 2.26 -0.47
CA THR A 48 -5.22 1.98 0.31
C THR A 48 -5.17 0.55 0.84
N LEU A 49 -5.20 0.39 2.16
CA LEU A 49 -5.25 -0.90 2.84
C LEU A 49 -6.67 -1.22 3.32
N ALA A 50 -7.24 -2.31 2.80
CA ALA A 50 -8.48 -2.90 3.25
C ALA A 50 -8.21 -4.07 4.22
N THR A 51 -8.91 -4.07 5.35
CA THR A 51 -8.92 -5.16 6.34
C THR A 51 -10.35 -5.46 6.79
N VAL A 52 -10.56 -6.61 7.41
CA VAL A 52 -11.89 -7.05 7.88
C VAL A 52 -11.85 -7.25 9.39
N GLY A 53 -12.81 -6.67 10.11
CA GLY A 53 -12.94 -6.91 11.54
C GLY A 53 -13.60 -8.24 11.88
N ALA A 54 -13.48 -8.66 13.14
CA ALA A 54 -13.99 -9.95 13.62
C ALA A 54 -15.50 -10.17 13.39
N ASN A 55 -16.27 -9.09 13.17
CA ASN A 55 -17.68 -9.13 12.80
C ASN A 55 -17.94 -9.21 11.29
N GLY A 56 -16.90 -9.46 10.48
CA GLY A 56 -16.98 -9.48 9.01
C GLY A 56 -17.06 -8.11 8.35
N ARG A 57 -16.99 -6.99 9.10
CA ARG A 57 -17.13 -5.65 8.51
C ARG A 57 -15.80 -5.15 7.95
N PRO A 58 -15.72 -4.76 6.67
CA PRO A 58 -14.50 -4.22 6.09
C PRO A 58 -14.23 -2.78 6.56
N SER A 59 -12.97 -2.37 6.51
CA SER A 59 -12.58 -0.96 6.58
C SER A 59 -11.31 -0.66 5.82
N THR A 60 -11.19 0.59 5.36
CA THR A 60 -10.08 1.07 4.54
C THR A 60 -9.40 2.29 5.15
N ARG A 61 -8.14 2.51 4.78
CA ARG A 61 -7.34 3.71 5.09
C ARG A 61 -6.09 3.73 4.24
N VAL A 62 -5.45 4.89 4.12
CA VAL A 62 -4.14 5.01 3.47
C VAL A 62 -3.02 4.59 4.44
N VAL A 63 -2.04 3.86 3.92
CA VAL A 63 -0.76 3.57 4.58
C VAL A 63 0.36 3.75 3.55
N LEU A 64 1.61 3.85 4.03
CA LEU A 64 2.78 4.01 3.16
C LEU A 64 3.62 2.75 3.18
N ILE A 65 3.99 2.23 2.00
CA ILE A 65 5.00 1.18 1.92
C ILE A 65 6.37 1.76 2.25
N LYS A 66 7.23 0.90 2.79
CA LYS A 66 8.62 1.25 3.13
C LYS A 66 9.64 0.40 2.42
N HIS A 67 9.30 -0.84 2.07
CA HIS A 67 10.17 -1.69 1.27
C HIS A 67 9.35 -2.78 0.56
N VAL A 68 9.93 -3.37 -0.47
CA VAL A 68 9.44 -4.57 -1.18
C VAL A 68 10.58 -5.57 -1.17
N ASP A 69 10.33 -6.78 -0.72
CA ASP A 69 11.31 -7.86 -0.80
C ASP A 69 10.64 -9.16 -1.31
N ALA A 70 11.41 -10.23 -1.40
CA ALA A 70 10.91 -11.53 -1.90
C ALA A 70 9.76 -12.13 -1.06
N ARG A 71 9.52 -11.65 0.16
CA ARG A 71 8.39 -12.02 1.01
C ARG A 71 7.14 -11.18 0.70
N GLY A 72 7.32 -9.96 0.21
CA GLY A 72 6.24 -9.08 -0.22
C GLY A 72 6.45 -7.61 0.13
N LEU A 73 5.33 -6.90 0.30
CA LEU A 73 5.30 -5.46 0.60
C LEU A 73 5.29 -5.21 2.11
N VAL A 74 6.18 -4.33 2.58
CA VAL A 74 6.33 -4.02 4.00
C VAL A 74 5.85 -2.59 4.31
N TRP A 75 5.00 -2.46 5.34
CA TRP A 75 4.58 -1.19 5.94
C TRP A 75 4.59 -1.30 7.47
N TYR A 76 4.61 -0.16 8.15
CA TYR A 76 4.66 -0.11 9.62
C TYR A 76 3.45 0.62 10.18
N THR A 77 2.93 0.14 11.30
CA THR A 77 1.75 0.73 11.95
C THR A 77 1.73 0.44 13.45
N ASN A 78 0.79 1.05 14.16
CA ASN A 78 0.53 0.71 15.56
C ASN A 78 -0.31 -0.58 15.64
N TYR A 79 0.21 -1.61 16.32
CA TYR A 79 -0.45 -2.90 16.52
C TYR A 79 -1.80 -2.79 17.26
N GLN A 80 -1.99 -1.78 18.10
CA GLN A 80 -3.23 -1.54 18.85
C GLN A 80 -4.29 -0.75 18.04
N SER A 81 -3.90 -0.21 16.89
CA SER A 81 -4.83 0.50 16.01
C SER A 81 -5.92 -0.44 15.48
N ARG A 82 -7.02 0.13 14.96
CA ARG A 82 -8.12 -0.66 14.39
C ARG A 82 -7.64 -1.70 13.38
N LYS A 83 -6.79 -1.31 12.41
CA LYS A 83 -6.25 -2.24 11.41
C LYS A 83 -5.39 -3.35 12.02
N GLY A 84 -4.64 -3.05 13.10
CA GLY A 84 -3.81 -4.03 13.79
C GLY A 84 -4.65 -5.12 14.45
N ARG A 85 -5.70 -4.70 15.17
CA ARG A 85 -6.69 -5.62 15.76
C ARG A 85 -7.49 -6.41 14.71
N GLU A 86 -7.85 -5.76 13.60
CA GLU A 86 -8.52 -6.44 12.48
C GLU A 86 -7.61 -7.51 11.86
N LEU A 87 -6.32 -7.23 11.66
CA LEU A 87 -5.34 -8.17 11.11
C LEU A 87 -4.98 -9.31 12.08
N GLU A 88 -5.07 -9.08 13.38
CA GLU A 88 -4.91 -10.12 14.39
C GLU A 88 -6.08 -11.12 14.36
N ALA A 89 -7.30 -10.65 14.12
CA ALA A 89 -8.47 -11.50 13.96
C ALA A 89 -8.53 -12.17 12.57
N HIS A 90 -8.18 -11.43 11.51
CA HIS A 90 -8.21 -11.86 10.13
C HIS A 90 -6.94 -11.41 9.40
N ALA A 91 -5.97 -12.33 9.31
CA ALA A 91 -4.65 -12.06 8.74
C ALA A 91 -4.63 -11.94 7.21
N PHE A 92 -5.71 -11.49 6.57
CA PHE A 92 -5.79 -11.23 5.14
C PHE A 92 -6.08 -9.76 4.88
N ALA A 93 -5.45 -9.21 3.85
CA ALA A 93 -5.65 -7.83 3.43
C ALA A 93 -5.66 -7.71 1.90
N ALA A 94 -6.27 -6.63 1.44
CA ALA A 94 -6.13 -6.14 0.08
C ALA A 94 -5.50 -4.74 0.10
N LEU A 95 -4.58 -4.51 -0.83
CA LEU A 95 -3.86 -3.26 -1.02
C LEU A 95 -4.14 -2.74 -2.43
N GLN A 96 -4.28 -1.42 -2.57
CA GLN A 96 -4.42 -0.78 -3.88
C GLN A 96 -3.57 0.48 -3.98
N PHE A 97 -2.77 0.55 -5.04
CA PHE A 97 -2.14 1.78 -5.52
C PHE A 97 -3.00 2.38 -6.64
N HIS A 98 -3.10 3.70 -6.67
CA HIS A 98 -3.81 4.42 -7.74
C HIS A 98 -2.91 5.56 -8.22
N TRP A 99 -2.13 5.29 -9.26
CA TRP A 99 -1.24 6.26 -9.89
C TRP A 99 -1.96 6.88 -11.08
N VAL A 100 -2.71 7.96 -10.80
CA VAL A 100 -3.63 8.60 -11.75
C VAL A 100 -2.90 9.09 -12.99
N GLU A 101 -1.71 9.67 -12.82
CA GLU A 101 -0.88 10.24 -13.88
C GLU A 101 -0.33 9.17 -14.83
N LEU A 102 -0.28 7.91 -14.37
CA LEU A 102 0.10 6.75 -15.17
C LEU A 102 -1.11 5.92 -15.63
N GLU A 103 -2.32 6.36 -15.30
CA GLU A 103 -3.56 5.62 -15.56
C GLU A 103 -3.52 4.18 -15.01
N ARG A 104 -2.78 3.98 -13.90
CA ARG A 104 -2.43 2.65 -13.40
C ARG A 104 -2.99 2.39 -12.02
N VAL A 105 -3.58 1.20 -11.87
CA VAL A 105 -3.99 0.64 -10.58
C VAL A 105 -3.26 -0.67 -10.37
N VAL A 106 -2.62 -0.80 -9.21
CA VAL A 106 -1.99 -2.06 -8.78
C VAL A 106 -2.74 -2.59 -7.57
N ARG A 107 -3.14 -3.87 -7.63
CA ARG A 107 -3.79 -4.57 -6.53
C ARG A 107 -2.92 -5.71 -6.03
N VAL A 108 -2.77 -5.80 -4.71
CA VAL A 108 -2.06 -6.89 -4.04
C VAL A 108 -2.95 -7.45 -2.95
N GLU A 109 -3.13 -8.77 -2.94
CA GLU A 109 -4.00 -9.47 -2.00
C GLU A 109 -3.25 -10.66 -1.42
N GLY A 110 -3.36 -10.85 -0.10
CA GLY A 110 -2.62 -11.91 0.53
C GLY A 110 -2.70 -11.93 2.05
N ARG A 111 -1.96 -12.86 2.62
CA ARG A 111 -1.79 -13.00 4.06
C ARG A 111 -0.84 -11.90 4.56
N VAL A 112 -1.15 -11.35 5.73
CA VAL A 112 -0.32 -10.37 6.42
C VAL A 112 0.37 -11.03 7.60
N GLU A 113 1.68 -10.80 7.71
CA GLU A 113 2.50 -11.31 8.79
C GLU A 113 3.22 -10.14 9.49
N LYS A 114 3.48 -10.29 10.79
CA LYS A 114 4.31 -9.31 11.51
C LYS A 114 5.77 -9.53 11.09
N VAL A 115 6.46 -8.44 10.78
CA VAL A 115 7.93 -8.44 10.67
C VAL A 115 8.54 -8.79 12.03
N SER A 116 9.84 -9.10 12.05
CA SER A 116 10.52 -9.37 13.31
C SER A 116 10.51 -8.15 14.24
N ALA A 117 10.64 -8.39 15.54
CA ALA A 117 10.74 -7.29 16.51
C ALA A 117 11.96 -6.40 16.20
N GLU A 118 13.06 -7.01 15.79
CA GLU A 118 14.30 -6.33 15.40
C GLU A 118 14.10 -5.46 14.14
N GLU A 119 13.41 -5.95 13.10
CA GLU A 119 13.05 -5.15 11.92
C GLU A 119 12.16 -3.95 12.32
N SER A 120 11.17 -4.19 13.17
CA SER A 120 10.25 -3.15 13.66
C SER A 120 10.99 -2.08 14.47
N ASP A 121 11.87 -2.47 15.38
CA ASP A 121 12.65 -1.58 16.25
C ASP A 121 13.68 -0.78 15.45
N ALA A 122 14.37 -1.42 14.50
CA ALA A 122 15.32 -0.77 13.60
C ALA A 122 14.62 0.31 12.75
N TYR A 123 13.45 0.01 12.19
CA TYR A 123 12.66 1.01 11.48
C TYR A 123 12.19 2.13 12.41
N PHE A 124 11.69 1.81 13.60
CA PHE A 124 11.26 2.84 14.54
C PHE A 124 12.39 3.78 14.92
N ALA A 125 13.60 3.25 15.15
CA ALA A 125 14.80 4.00 15.49
C ALA A 125 15.26 4.94 14.36
N SER A 126 15.07 4.57 13.09
CA SER A 126 15.46 5.40 11.93
C SER A 126 14.53 6.59 11.69
N ARG A 127 13.35 6.62 12.29
CA ARG A 127 12.38 7.72 12.12
C ARG A 127 12.87 9.01 12.77
N PRO A 128 12.52 10.19 12.21
CA PRO A 128 12.78 11.48 12.86
C PRO A 128 12.26 11.52 14.29
N LEU A 129 12.97 12.23 15.18
CA LEU A 129 12.60 12.29 16.60
C LEU A 129 11.14 12.74 16.82
N SER A 130 10.69 13.76 16.11
CA SER A 130 9.30 14.25 16.16
C SER A 130 8.29 13.15 15.77
N SER A 131 8.61 12.33 14.76
CA SER A 131 7.78 11.21 14.34
C SER A 131 7.71 10.09 15.38
N ARG A 132 8.81 9.83 16.10
CA ARG A 132 8.84 8.86 17.21
C ARG A 132 8.01 9.37 18.39
N ILE A 133 8.16 10.63 18.77
CA ILE A 133 7.36 11.26 19.85
C ILE A 133 5.87 11.26 19.48
N GLY A 134 5.51 11.63 18.26
CA GLY A 134 4.11 11.59 17.80
C GLY A 134 3.51 10.18 17.84
N ALA A 135 4.30 9.16 17.53
CA ALA A 135 3.85 7.77 17.64
C ALA A 135 3.65 7.33 19.10
N TRP A 136 4.44 7.84 20.04
CA TRP A 136 4.25 7.60 21.48
C TRP A 136 3.04 8.34 22.05
N ALA A 137 2.77 9.56 21.59
CA ALA A 137 1.67 10.39 22.08
C ALA A 137 0.29 9.98 21.55
N SER A 138 0.22 9.21 20.46
CA SER A 138 -1.03 8.79 19.81
C SER A 138 -1.26 7.27 19.97
N PRO A 139 -2.12 6.83 20.91
CA PRO A 139 -2.45 5.42 21.10
C PRO A 139 -3.26 4.83 19.93
#